data_AF-A0A7J7KA04-F1
#
_entry.id   AF-A0A7J7KA04-F1
#
_cell.length_a   1.000
_cell.length_b   1.000
_cell.length_c   1.000
_cell.angle_alpha   90.00
_cell.angle_beta   90.00
_cell.angle_gamma   90.00
#
_symmetry.space_group_name_H-M   'P 1'
#
loop_
_entity.id
_entity.type
_entity.pdbx_description
1 polymer ?
#
loop_
_entity_poly.entity_id
_entity_poly.type
_entity_poly.pdbx_seq_one_letter_code
_entity_poly.pdbx_strand_id
1 'polypeptide(L)'
;MIRCLARNGYNIDKPDKQGREPLHHAISLLNEECSLALVHWGCKLEPSYVSLAAEAGLVNLMKLLIYINPSSLNSHWIILKEWPLALQNKLKMCDWLTELSSSPLSLKELSRAKLFNCISFFPDKCSQLRTRLPDKLFSFLLFKDLIDERMYTFRPPNDECPLKCHFLHASEDLQCPDIEISDIDGQLDYDTNSD
;
A
#
# COMPACT_ATOMS: atom_id res chain seq x y z
N MET A 1 -0.29 5.37 8.41
CA MET A 1 0.14 6.69 7.87
C MET A 1 -0.24 6.89 6.40
N ILE A 2 0.31 6.13 5.44
CA ILE A 2 0.08 6.33 3.98
C ILE A 2 -1.42 6.42 3.61
N ARG A 3 -2.24 5.54 4.19
CA ARG A 3 -3.71 5.52 4.00
C ARG A 3 -4.39 6.82 4.39
N CYS A 4 -3.96 7.42 5.50
CA CYS A 4 -4.51 8.67 5.99
C CYS A 4 -4.14 9.81 5.05
N LEU A 5 -2.88 9.85 4.58
CA LEU A 5 -2.41 10.86 3.65
C LEU A 5 -3.17 10.79 2.32
N ALA A 6 -3.29 9.59 1.74
CA ALA A 6 -4.02 9.38 0.48
C ALA A 6 -5.50 9.80 0.59
N ARG A 7 -6.16 9.51 1.71
CA ARG A 7 -7.55 9.97 1.96
C ARG A 7 -7.67 11.48 2.10
N ASN A 8 -6.67 12.14 2.68
CA ASN A 8 -6.63 13.60 2.80
C ASN A 8 -6.20 14.29 1.48
N GLY A 9 -6.22 13.58 0.35
CA GLY A 9 -5.92 14.14 -0.96
C GLY A 9 -4.43 14.30 -1.24
N TYR A 10 -3.55 13.67 -0.46
CA TYR A 10 -2.13 13.65 -0.79
C TYR A 10 -1.90 12.93 -2.12
N ASN A 11 -1.15 13.58 -3.01
CA ASN A 11 -0.77 12.98 -4.28
C ASN A 11 0.34 11.94 -4.07
N ILE A 12 -0.04 10.66 -4.11
CA ILE A 12 0.85 9.49 -3.92
C ILE A 12 1.90 9.33 -5.02
N ASP A 13 1.74 10.03 -6.15
CA ASP A 13 2.67 10.00 -7.28
C ASP A 13 3.57 11.24 -7.33
N LYS A 14 3.49 12.13 -6.33
CA LYS A 14 4.28 13.36 -6.34
C LYS A 14 5.77 13.04 -6.17
N PRO A 15 6.62 13.31 -7.17
CA PRO A 15 8.04 13.04 -7.06
C PRO A 15 8.75 14.04 -6.13
N ASP A 16 9.88 13.62 -5.57
CA ASP A 16 10.82 14.49 -4.86
C ASP A 16 11.61 15.39 -5.83
N LYS A 17 12.53 16.20 -5.29
CA LYS A 17 13.40 17.09 -6.11
C LYS A 17 14.33 16.33 -7.05
N GLN A 18 14.54 15.04 -6.81
CA GLN A 18 15.35 14.14 -7.61
C GLN A 18 14.49 13.30 -8.58
N GLY A 19 13.19 13.56 -8.68
CA GLY A 19 12.28 12.83 -9.57
C GLY A 19 11.83 11.48 -9.02
N ARG A 20 12.13 11.14 -7.76
CA ARG A 20 11.77 9.86 -7.16
C ARG A 20 10.39 9.94 -6.51
N GLU A 21 9.52 9.03 -6.90
CA GLU A 21 8.18 8.90 -6.34
C GLU A 21 8.20 8.20 -4.97
N PRO A 22 7.14 8.32 -4.15
CA PRO A 22 7.05 7.66 -2.86
C PRO A 22 7.29 6.14 -2.91
N LEU A 23 6.89 5.47 -3.99
CA LEU A 23 7.13 4.03 -4.16
C LEU A 23 8.63 3.72 -4.32
N HIS A 24 9.41 4.55 -5.03
CA HIS A 24 10.86 4.39 -5.14
C HIS A 24 11.53 4.44 -3.76
N HIS A 25 11.11 5.38 -2.91
CA HIS A 25 11.63 5.50 -1.55
C HIS A 25 11.27 4.29 -0.68
N ALA A 26 10.02 3.82 -0.77
CA ALA A 26 9.57 2.66 0.00
C ALA A 26 10.38 1.39 -0.35
N ILE A 27 10.67 1.19 -1.64
CA ILE A 27 11.50 0.07 -2.11
C ILE A 27 12.95 0.23 -1.68
N SER A 28 13.52 1.43 -1.80
CA SER A 28 14.91 1.72 -1.40
C SER A 28 15.15 1.52 0.10
N LEU A 29 14.11 1.76 0.91
CA LEU A 29 14.12 1.51 2.36
C LEU A 29 13.79 0.06 2.72
N LEU A 30 13.65 -0.83 1.74
CA LEU A 30 13.29 -2.24 1.88
C LEU A 30 11.97 -2.46 2.66
N ASN A 31 11.07 -1.47 2.62
CA ASN A 31 9.81 -1.54 3.32
C ASN A 31 8.73 -2.13 2.41
N GLU A 32 8.60 -3.46 2.45
CA GLU A 32 7.65 -4.20 1.62
C GLU A 32 6.20 -3.77 1.93
N GLU A 33 5.86 -3.61 3.20
CA GLU A 33 4.51 -3.23 3.63
C GLU A 33 4.08 -1.86 3.10
N CYS A 34 4.96 -0.86 3.21
CA CYS A 34 4.69 0.48 2.67
C CYS A 34 4.61 0.46 1.16
N SER A 35 5.47 -0.31 0.49
CA SER A 35 5.46 -0.45 -0.96
C SER A 35 4.16 -1.10 -1.46
N LEU A 36 3.73 -2.21 -0.83
CA LEU A 36 2.48 -2.89 -1.12
C LEU A 36 1.28 -1.96 -0.89
N ALA A 37 1.29 -1.18 0.19
CA ALA A 37 0.26 -0.19 0.44
C ALA A 37 0.23 0.85 -0.70
N LEU A 38 1.35 1.45 -1.10
CA LEU A 38 1.37 2.45 -2.17
C LEU A 38 0.80 1.91 -3.48
N VAL A 39 1.22 0.70 -3.89
CA VAL A 39 0.71 0.02 -5.07
C VAL A 39 -0.79 -0.25 -4.95
N HIS A 40 -1.24 -0.72 -3.79
CA HIS A 40 -2.65 -0.94 -3.51
C HIS A 40 -3.49 0.34 -3.66
N TRP A 41 -2.98 1.47 -3.18
CA TRP A 41 -3.65 2.77 -3.30
C TRP A 41 -3.63 3.34 -4.72
N GLY A 42 -3.08 2.60 -5.69
CA GLY A 42 -3.17 2.91 -7.10
C GLY A 42 -2.13 3.93 -7.56
N CYS A 43 -0.94 3.92 -6.95
CA CYS A 43 0.16 4.74 -7.46
C CYS A 43 0.50 4.35 -8.91
N LYS A 44 1.01 5.31 -9.67
CA LYS A 44 1.46 5.07 -11.03
C LYS A 44 2.60 4.05 -11.02
N LEU A 45 2.47 3.02 -11.84
CA LEU A 45 3.46 1.95 -11.94
C LEU A 45 4.28 2.10 -13.21
N GLU A 46 5.58 2.31 -13.03
CA GLU A 46 6.57 2.20 -14.09
C GLU A 46 7.11 0.77 -14.20
N PRO A 47 7.48 0.28 -15.40
CA PRO A 47 8.04 -1.07 -15.58
C PRO A 47 9.30 -1.33 -14.74
N SER A 48 10.09 -0.29 -14.46
CA SER A 48 11.33 -0.35 -13.67
C SER A 48 11.10 -0.78 -12.22
N TYR A 49 9.89 -0.64 -11.68
CA TYR A 49 9.61 -1.07 -10.31
C TYR A 49 9.75 -2.58 -10.11
N VAL A 50 9.53 -3.38 -11.16
CA VAL A 50 9.68 -4.84 -11.05
C VAL A 50 11.15 -5.23 -10.87
N SER A 51 12.06 -4.64 -11.65
CA SER A 51 13.50 -4.87 -11.48
C SER A 51 14.00 -4.32 -10.15
N LEU A 52 13.53 -3.14 -9.74
CA LEU A 52 13.91 -2.55 -8.46
C LEU A 52 13.45 -3.41 -7.27
N ALA A 53 12.22 -3.93 -7.32
CA ALA A 53 11.71 -4.85 -6.30
C ALA A 53 12.48 -6.19 -6.28
N ALA A 54 12.90 -6.68 -7.46
CA ALA A 54 13.71 -7.89 -7.59
C ALA A 54 15.11 -7.70 -6.98
N GLU A 55 15.76 -6.57 -7.27
CA GLU A 55 17.07 -6.18 -6.70
C GLU A 55 17.00 -6.00 -5.19
N ALA A 56 15.93 -5.38 -4.68
CA ALA A 56 15.66 -5.23 -3.26
C ALA A 56 15.23 -6.54 -2.56
N GLY A 57 14.93 -7.59 -3.34
CA GLY A 57 14.47 -8.88 -2.82
C GLY A 57 13.07 -8.88 -2.21
N LEU A 58 12.24 -7.87 -2.51
CA LEU A 58 10.87 -7.70 -2.03
C LEU A 58 9.91 -8.57 -2.85
N VAL A 59 9.76 -9.83 -2.44
CA VAL A 59 9.11 -10.89 -3.23
C VAL A 59 7.62 -10.64 -3.44
N ASN A 60 6.88 -10.26 -2.39
CA ASN A 60 5.44 -10.05 -2.49
C ASN A 60 5.15 -8.82 -3.33
N LEU A 61 5.95 -7.77 -3.16
CA LEU A 61 5.86 -6.58 -4.00
C LEU A 61 6.13 -6.92 -5.47
N MET A 62 7.22 -7.63 -5.76
CA MET A 62 7.57 -8.03 -7.13
C MET A 62 6.45 -8.86 -7.77
N LYS A 63 5.90 -9.85 -7.04
CA LYS A 63 4.75 -10.64 -7.50
C LYS A 63 3.55 -9.76 -7.81
N LEU A 64 3.19 -8.86 -6.90
CA LEU A 64 2.06 -7.95 -7.07
C LEU A 64 2.24 -7.09 -8.32
N LEU A 65 3.42 -6.49 -8.51
CA LEU A 65 3.73 -5.66 -9.68
C LEU A 65 3.62 -6.44 -10.99
N ILE A 66 4.09 -7.70 -11.02
CA ILE A 66 3.96 -8.58 -12.19
C ILE A 66 2.49 -8.91 -12.46
N TYR A 67 1.69 -9.20 -11.43
CA TYR A 67 0.28 -9.49 -11.64
C TYR A 67 -0.53 -8.26 -12.09
N ILE A 68 -0.17 -7.06 -11.61
CA ILE A 68 -0.84 -5.82 -12.04
C ILE A 68 -0.38 -5.40 -13.44
N ASN A 69 0.88 -5.65 -13.77
CA ASN A 69 1.46 -5.38 -15.09
C ASN A 69 2.18 -6.63 -15.65
N PRO A 70 1.42 -7.57 -16.24
CA PRO A 70 1.99 -8.78 -16.82
C PRO A 70 3.02 -8.53 -17.93
N SER A 71 2.94 -7.38 -18.61
CA SER A 71 3.90 -7.01 -19.66
C SER A 71 5.32 -6.87 -19.13
N SER A 72 5.50 -6.67 -17.83
CA SER A 72 6.82 -6.65 -17.18
C SER A 72 7.55 -7.99 -17.26
N LEU A 73 6.87 -9.11 -17.54
CA LEU A 73 7.51 -10.41 -17.80
C LEU A 73 8.41 -10.39 -19.03
N ASN A 74 8.20 -9.45 -19.95
CA ASN A 74 9.04 -9.26 -21.14
C ASN A 74 10.34 -8.49 -20.84
N SER A 75 10.66 -8.24 -19.56
CA SER A 75 11.90 -7.59 -19.17
C SER A 75 13.11 -8.43 -19.56
N HIS A 76 14.15 -7.77 -20.07
CA HIS A 76 15.34 -8.43 -20.59
C HIS A 76 15.98 -9.40 -19.60
N TRP A 77 16.10 -9.00 -18.33
CA TRP A 77 16.68 -9.81 -17.26
C TRP A 77 15.86 -11.08 -16.94
N ILE A 78 14.54 -11.07 -17.16
CA ILE A 78 13.68 -12.25 -16.98
C ILE A 78 13.87 -13.21 -18.17
N ILE A 79 13.82 -12.67 -19.39
CA ILE A 79 13.95 -13.47 -20.63
C ILE A 79 15.33 -14.15 -20.68
N LEU A 80 16.39 -13.41 -20.38
CA LEU A 80 17.76 -13.94 -20.35
C LEU A 80 18.07 -14.75 -19.09
N LYS A 81 17.17 -14.77 -18.10
CA LYS A 81 17.37 -15.41 -16.79
C LYS A 81 18.57 -14.86 -16.03
N GLU A 82 18.85 -13.57 -16.21
CA GLU A 82 19.88 -12.82 -15.49
C GLU A 82 19.33 -12.35 -14.14
N TRP A 83 19.27 -13.26 -13.18
CA TRP A 83 18.66 -12.98 -11.89
C TRP A 83 19.51 -12.03 -11.03
N PRO A 84 18.91 -10.95 -10.46
CA PRO A 84 19.57 -10.11 -9.48
C PRO A 84 20.09 -10.92 -8.29
N LEU A 85 21.16 -10.46 -7.65
CA LEU A 85 21.81 -11.15 -6.52
C LEU A 85 20.82 -11.54 -5.41
N ALA A 86 19.85 -10.68 -5.11
CA ALA A 86 18.83 -10.94 -4.10
C ALA A 86 17.86 -12.10 -4.45
N LEU A 87 17.75 -12.46 -5.74
CA LEU A 87 16.94 -13.58 -6.22
C LEU A 87 17.73 -14.86 -6.45
N GLN A 88 19.04 -14.80 -6.67
CA GLN A 88 19.87 -15.99 -6.94
C GLN A 88 19.79 -17.05 -5.82
N ASN A 89 19.66 -16.60 -4.58
CA ASN A 89 19.50 -17.49 -3.42
C ASN A 89 18.05 -17.98 -3.22
N LYS A 90 17.10 -17.55 -4.06
CA LYS A 90 15.68 -17.87 -3.98
C LYS A 90 15.25 -18.70 -5.19
N LEU A 91 15.78 -19.92 -5.31
CA LEU A 91 15.52 -20.83 -6.45
C LEU A 91 14.03 -20.98 -6.81
N LYS A 92 13.17 -21.17 -5.80
CA LYS A 92 11.70 -21.25 -5.99
C LYS A 92 11.11 -20.03 -6.72
N MET A 93 11.71 -18.86 -6.52
CA MET A 93 11.28 -17.62 -7.15
C MET A 93 11.73 -17.54 -8.60
N CYS A 94 12.96 -17.96 -8.90
CA CYS A 94 13.49 -18.07 -10.27
C CYS A 94 12.70 -19.10 -11.09
N ASP A 95 12.37 -20.25 -10.49
CA ASP A 95 11.55 -21.29 -11.11
C ASP A 95 10.15 -20.74 -11.43
N TRP A 96 9.51 -20.06 -10.47
CA TRP A 96 8.23 -19.41 -10.67
C TRP A 96 8.26 -18.37 -11.80
N LEU A 97 9.30 -17.51 -11.87
CA LEU A 97 9.44 -16.51 -12.95
C LEU A 97 9.62 -17.19 -14.30
N THR A 98 10.39 -18.26 -14.34
CA THR A 98 10.63 -19.03 -15.56
C THR A 98 9.33 -19.68 -16.05
N GLU A 99 8.57 -20.32 -15.17
CA GLU A 99 7.28 -20.94 -15.50
C GLU A 99 6.27 -19.87 -15.97
N LEU A 100 6.17 -18.76 -15.24
CA LEU A 100 5.23 -17.69 -15.52
C LEU A 100 5.52 -16.97 -16.85
N SER A 101 6.81 -16.82 -17.21
CA SER A 101 7.20 -16.23 -18.50
C SER A 101 7.07 -17.19 -19.68
N SER A 102 7.00 -18.51 -19.42
CA SER A 102 6.94 -19.53 -20.48
C SER A 102 5.55 -19.69 -21.11
N SER A 103 4.50 -19.22 -20.44
CA SER A 103 3.13 -19.33 -20.93
C SER A 103 2.35 -18.04 -20.71
N PRO A 104 1.37 -17.71 -21.58
CA PRO A 104 0.53 -16.54 -21.36
C PRO A 104 -0.32 -16.71 -20.10
N LEU A 105 -0.48 -15.63 -19.33
CA LEU A 105 -1.35 -15.62 -18.17
C LEU A 105 -2.80 -15.97 -18.55
N SER A 106 -3.52 -16.54 -17.59
CA SER A 106 -4.93 -16.86 -17.77
C SER A 106 -5.76 -15.60 -18.00
N LEU A 107 -6.87 -15.72 -18.74
CA LEU A 107 -7.81 -14.61 -18.92
C LEU A 107 -8.32 -14.05 -17.58
N LYS A 108 -8.42 -14.91 -16.56
CA LYS A 108 -8.80 -14.53 -15.20
C LYS A 108 -7.79 -13.55 -14.59
N GLU A 109 -6.50 -13.82 -14.72
CA GLU A 109 -5.43 -12.96 -14.20
C GLU A 109 -5.30 -11.67 -15.01
N LEU A 110 -5.41 -11.74 -16.34
CA LEU A 110 -5.40 -10.55 -17.20
C LEU A 110 -6.59 -9.63 -16.88
N SER A 111 -7.76 -10.21 -16.64
CA SER A 111 -8.95 -9.46 -16.24
C SER A 111 -8.78 -8.83 -14.86
N ARG A 112 -8.17 -9.55 -13.90
CA ARG A 112 -7.83 -9.04 -12.57
C ARG A 112 -6.96 -7.80 -12.66
N ALA A 113 -5.87 -7.87 -13.42
CA ALA A 113 -4.93 -6.78 -13.65
C ALA A 113 -5.64 -5.54 -14.23
N LYS A 114 -6.43 -5.76 -15.29
CA LYS A 114 -7.15 -4.68 -15.98
C LYS A 114 -8.17 -4.01 -15.07
N LEU A 115 -8.96 -4.79 -14.32
CA LEU A 115 -9.94 -4.26 -13.38
C LEU A 115 -9.25 -3.48 -12.25
N PHE A 116 -8.16 -4.03 -11.69
CA PHE A 116 -7.40 -3.35 -10.65
C PHE A 116 -6.92 -1.97 -11.11
N ASN A 117 -6.32 -1.89 -12.30
CA ASN A 117 -5.84 -0.62 -12.89
C ASN A 117 -6.95 0.37 -13.21
N CYS A 118 -8.17 -0.08 -13.53
CA CYS A 118 -9.31 0.82 -13.78
C CYS A 118 -9.93 1.36 -12.49
N ILE A 119 -9.94 0.56 -11.43
CA ILE A 119 -10.60 0.93 -10.18
C ILE A 119 -9.73 1.93 -9.43
N SER A 120 -8.44 1.61 -9.26
CA SER A 120 -7.51 2.22 -8.28
C SER A 120 -8.15 2.19 -6.89
N PHE A 121 -7.66 1.37 -5.94
CA PHE A 121 -8.42 1.02 -4.73
C PHE A 121 -8.51 2.17 -3.71
N PHE A 122 -9.34 3.16 -4.04
CA PHE A 122 -9.88 4.14 -3.12
C PHE A 122 -11.06 3.53 -2.37
N PRO A 123 -11.13 3.68 -1.04
CA PRO A 123 -12.11 3.00 -0.17
C PRO A 123 -13.57 3.11 -0.62
N ASP A 124 -13.94 4.24 -1.22
CA ASP A 124 -15.33 4.52 -1.60
C ASP A 124 -15.75 3.68 -2.82
N LYS A 125 -14.86 3.52 -3.81
CA LYS A 125 -15.09 2.65 -4.97
C LYS A 125 -15.14 1.18 -4.56
N CYS A 126 -14.26 0.78 -3.64
CA CYS A 126 -14.20 -0.60 -3.14
C CYS A 126 -15.49 -1.00 -2.42
N SER A 127 -16.06 -0.08 -1.64
CA SER A 127 -17.32 -0.31 -0.92
C SER A 127 -18.49 -0.54 -1.88
N GLN A 128 -18.58 0.24 -2.96
CA GLN A 128 -19.61 0.05 -3.99
C GLN A 128 -19.43 -1.29 -4.72
N LEU A 129 -18.20 -1.65 -5.08
CA LEU A 129 -17.89 -2.92 -5.75
C LEU A 129 -18.24 -4.13 -4.88
N ARG A 130 -18.02 -4.05 -3.57
CA ARG A 130 -18.36 -5.11 -2.62
C ARG A 130 -19.85 -5.46 -2.65
N THR A 131 -20.72 -4.47 -2.82
CA THR A 131 -22.19 -4.72 -2.87
C THR A 131 -22.64 -5.42 -4.14
N ARG A 132 -21.82 -5.42 -5.20
CA ARG A 132 -22.18 -5.91 -6.54
C ARG A 132 -21.49 -7.22 -6.92
N LEU A 133 -20.47 -7.65 -6.17
CA LEU A 133 -19.64 -8.80 -6.51
C LEU A 133 -19.69 -9.88 -5.42
N PRO A 134 -19.62 -11.17 -5.78
CA PRO A 134 -19.45 -12.24 -4.81
C PRO A 134 -18.15 -12.08 -4.00
N ASP A 135 -18.16 -12.44 -2.72
CA ASP A 135 -17.01 -12.25 -1.81
C ASP A 135 -15.72 -12.88 -2.30
N LYS A 136 -15.80 -14.06 -2.94
CA LYS A 136 -14.63 -14.74 -3.51
C LYS A 136 -14.02 -13.95 -4.66
N LEU A 137 -14.84 -13.37 -5.52
CA LEU A 137 -14.38 -12.55 -6.64
C LEU A 137 -13.84 -11.21 -6.15
N PHE A 138 -14.50 -10.61 -5.15
CA PHE A 138 -14.02 -9.38 -4.52
C PHE A 138 -12.66 -9.58 -3.83
N SER A 139 -12.51 -10.65 -3.06
CA SER A 139 -11.23 -11.03 -2.42
C SER A 139 -10.14 -11.30 -3.45
N PHE A 140 -10.50 -11.93 -4.57
CA PHE A 140 -9.59 -12.12 -5.69
C PHE A 140 -9.19 -10.77 -6.30
N LEU A 141 -10.10 -9.86 -6.62
CA LEU A 141 -9.72 -8.56 -7.18
C LEU A 141 -8.81 -7.73 -6.28
N LEU A 142 -8.88 -7.94 -4.96
CA LEU A 142 -8.09 -7.21 -3.98
C LEU A 142 -6.64 -7.66 -3.88
N PHE A 143 -6.25 -8.85 -4.34
CA PHE A 143 -4.93 -9.44 -4.05
C PHE A 143 -4.71 -9.93 -2.60
N LYS A 144 -5.77 -10.41 -1.94
CA LYS A 144 -5.68 -10.95 -0.56
C LYS A 144 -4.76 -12.17 -0.41
N ASP A 145 -4.39 -12.82 -1.52
CA ASP A 145 -3.38 -13.87 -1.62
C ASP A 145 -1.94 -13.36 -1.51
N LEU A 146 -1.70 -12.06 -1.75
CA LEU A 146 -0.38 -11.42 -1.74
C LEU A 146 -0.24 -10.31 -0.71
N ILE A 147 -1.35 -9.70 -0.30
CA ILE A 147 -1.37 -8.57 0.62
C ILE A 147 -2.24 -8.94 1.81
N ASP A 148 -1.78 -8.62 3.02
CA ASP A 148 -2.51 -8.84 4.27
C ASP A 148 -3.82 -8.03 4.30
N GLU A 149 -4.91 -8.61 4.83
CA GLU A 149 -6.18 -7.94 5.11
C GLU A 149 -6.01 -6.61 5.85
N ARG A 150 -5.02 -6.54 6.74
CA ARG A 150 -4.67 -5.31 7.47
C ARG A 150 -4.32 -4.15 6.55
N MET A 151 -3.89 -4.40 5.31
CA MET A 151 -3.61 -3.39 4.28
C MET A 151 -4.85 -2.74 3.68
N TYR A 152 -5.98 -3.43 3.76
CA TYR A 152 -7.25 -3.03 3.17
C TYR A 152 -8.19 -2.41 4.20
N THR A 153 -8.12 -2.86 5.44
CA THR A 153 -8.99 -2.36 6.50
C THR A 153 -8.52 -1.01 6.99
N PHE A 154 -9.34 0.01 6.78
CA PHE A 154 -9.26 1.25 7.53
C PHE A 154 -10.27 1.18 8.67
N ARG A 155 -9.79 1.23 9.91
CA ARG A 155 -10.67 1.56 11.03
C ARG A 155 -10.83 3.08 11.05
N PRO A 156 -12.05 3.61 10.87
CA PRO A 156 -12.27 5.03 11.10
C PRO A 156 -11.86 5.39 12.52
N PRO A 157 -11.39 6.63 12.75
CA PRO A 157 -11.11 7.10 14.10
C PRO A 157 -12.37 6.93 14.95
N ASN A 158 -12.21 6.47 16.19
CA ASN A 158 -13.33 6.43 17.11
C ASN A 158 -13.68 7.87 17.49
N ASP A 159 -14.89 8.33 17.14
CA ASP A 159 -15.36 9.69 17.41
C ASP A 159 -15.44 10.00 18.92
N GLU A 160 -15.32 8.96 19.76
CA GLU A 160 -15.32 9.05 21.22
C GLU A 160 -13.92 9.28 21.84
N CYS A 161 -12.79 9.32 21.09
CA CYS A 161 -11.48 9.68 21.69
C CYS A 161 -11.39 11.21 21.91
N PRO A 162 -11.34 11.70 23.17
CA PRO A 162 -11.25 13.14 23.46
C PRO A 162 -9.95 13.78 22.94
N LEU A 163 -8.89 12.98 22.78
CA LEU A 163 -7.59 13.42 22.26
C LEU A 163 -7.49 13.40 20.73
N LYS A 164 -8.54 12.98 20.00
CA LYS A 164 -8.49 12.66 18.55
C LYS A 164 -7.19 11.91 18.21
N CYS A 165 -6.92 10.88 18.99
CA CYS A 165 -5.63 10.24 19.06
C CYS A 165 -5.44 9.25 17.89
N HIS A 166 -5.16 9.80 16.71
CA HIS A 166 -5.16 9.10 15.40
C HIS A 166 -4.24 7.87 15.29
N PHE A 167 -3.22 7.75 16.15
CA PHE A 167 -2.15 6.75 16.03
C PHE A 167 -2.28 5.54 16.97
N LEU A 168 -2.88 5.71 18.15
CA LEU A 168 -2.88 4.68 19.20
C LEU A 168 -3.97 3.63 19.02
N HIS A 169 -5.10 3.98 18.40
CA HIS A 169 -6.22 3.06 18.17
C HIS A 169 -6.06 2.10 16.99
N ALA A 170 -4.93 2.12 16.29
CA ALA A 170 -4.69 1.24 15.15
C ALA A 170 -4.25 -0.18 15.55
N SER A 171 -3.80 -0.38 16.78
CA SER A 171 -3.43 -1.68 17.35
C SER A 171 -4.32 -2.00 18.54
N GLU A 172 -4.85 -3.23 18.62
CA GLU A 172 -5.77 -3.67 19.70
C GLU A 172 -5.14 -3.65 21.10
N ASP A 173 -3.81 -3.51 21.20
CA ASP A 173 -3.05 -3.67 22.45
C ASP A 173 -2.53 -2.36 23.07
N LEU A 174 -2.78 -1.18 22.47
CA LEU A 174 -2.37 0.10 23.07
C LEU A 174 -3.61 0.87 23.55
N GLN A 175 -3.86 0.79 24.86
CA GLN A 175 -4.78 1.72 25.54
C GLN A 175 -4.19 3.13 25.50
N CYS A 176 -5.05 4.13 25.34
CA CYS A 176 -4.66 5.53 25.50
C CYS A 176 -4.05 5.70 26.89
N PRO A 177 -2.90 6.39 27.03
CA PRO A 177 -2.43 6.77 28.35
C PRO A 177 -3.50 7.65 28.99
N ASP A 178 -3.96 7.28 30.19
CA ASP A 178 -4.86 8.09 31.00
C ASP A 178 -4.14 9.38 31.37
N ILE A 179 -4.38 10.45 30.62
CA ILE A 179 -3.94 11.79 30.98
C ILE A 179 -5.08 12.38 31.80
N GLU A 180 -4.91 12.38 33.12
CA GLU A 180 -5.70 13.25 34.00
C GLU A 180 -5.39 14.70 33.59
N ILE A 181 -6.28 15.31 32.82
CA ILE A 181 -6.27 16.75 32.62
C ILE A 181 -6.72 17.33 33.96
N SER A 182 -5.77 17.68 34.81
CA SER A 182 -6.06 18.56 35.94
C SER A 182 -6.50 19.89 35.34
N ASP A 183 -7.75 20.26 35.56
CA ASP A 183 -8.31 21.57 35.23
C ASP A 183 -7.39 22.66 35.82
N ILE A 184 -6.55 23.26 34.99
CA ILE A 184 -5.97 24.56 35.30
C ILE A 184 -7.03 25.57 34.89
N ASP A 185 -8.00 25.75 35.78
CA ASP A 185 -8.87 26.93 35.81
C ASP A 185 -7.97 28.15 36.00
N GLY A 186 -7.52 28.72 34.87
CA GLY A 186 -6.93 30.04 34.84
C GLY A 186 -8.02 31.07 35.13
N GLN A 187 -8.19 31.41 36.41
CA GLN A 187 -8.87 32.64 36.83
C GLN A 187 -8.18 33.82 36.14
N LEU A 188 -8.79 34.34 35.08
CA LEU A 188 -8.50 35.68 34.56
C LEU A 188 -9.26 36.66 35.45
N ASP A 189 -8.61 37.09 36.52
CA ASP A 189 -9.08 38.20 37.33
C ASP A 189 -9.06 39.49 36.51
N TYR A 190 -10.19 40.21 36.57
CA TYR A 190 -10.42 41.51 35.99
C TYR A 190 -9.62 42.57 36.74
N ASP A 191 -8.85 43.39 36.02
CA ASP A 191 -8.48 44.72 36.50
C ASP A 191 -8.94 45.79 35.51
N THR A 192 -10.12 46.34 35.79
CA THR A 192 -10.54 47.68 35.38
C THR A 192 -9.71 48.70 36.13
N ASN A 193 -8.77 49.39 35.46
CA ASN A 193 -8.21 50.63 35.97
C ASN A 193 -8.78 51.82 35.20
N SER A 194 -9.65 52.53 35.90
CA SER A 194 -10.03 53.91 35.68
C SER A 194 -8.83 54.81 36.00
N ASP A 195 -8.53 55.76 35.13
CA ASP A 195 -8.23 57.17 35.44
C ASP A 195 -8.25 57.99 34.13
#